data_AF-A0A3D5US04-F1
#
_entry.id   AF-A0A3D5US04-F1
#
_cell.length_a   1.000
_cell.length_b   1.000
_cell.length_c   1.000
_cell.angle_alpha   90.00
_cell.angle_beta   90.00
_cell.angle_gamma   90.00
#
_symmetry.space_group_name_H-M   'P 1'
#
loop_
_entity.id
_entity.type
_entity.pdbx_description
1 polymer ?
#
loop_
_entity_poly.entity_id
_entity_poly.type
_entity_poly.pdbx_seq_one_letter_code
_entity_poly.pdbx_strand_id
1 'polypeptide(L)'
;MREPRFWYPAKRGSVPLAARFLSPLGSLYSLAGHLRVAKTKPEKAAVPVICIGNVTVGGTGKTPLALTIAEHLVARGEKVHFLTRGYGGRERGPIRVDPAHHGAEDVGDEPLLLAAAAPV
;
A
#
# COMPACT_ATOMS: atom_id res chain seq x y z
N MET A 1 4.42 -3.12 -12.59
CA MET A 1 3.31 -2.48 -13.33
C MET A 1 3.63 -1.01 -13.53
N ARG A 2 3.56 -0.49 -14.77
CA ARG A 2 3.77 0.94 -15.04
C ARG A 2 2.42 1.66 -15.04
N GLU A 3 2.39 2.86 -14.49
CA GLU A 3 1.19 3.69 -14.47
C GLU A 3 0.79 4.16 -15.88
N PRO A 4 -0.52 4.31 -16.16
CA PRO A 4 -0.97 4.83 -17.44
C PRO A 4 -0.61 6.31 -17.64
N ARG A 5 0.05 6.64 -18.75
CA ARG A 5 0.49 8.02 -19.06
C ARG A 5 -0.67 9.04 -19.12
N PHE A 6 -1.87 8.59 -19.45
CA PHE A 6 -3.04 9.46 -19.53
C PHE A 6 -3.55 9.97 -18.16
N TRP A 7 -3.04 9.45 -17.04
CA TRP A 7 -3.29 10.04 -15.72
C TRP A 7 -2.62 11.41 -15.56
N TYR A 8 -1.56 11.68 -16.33
CA TYR A 8 -0.80 12.93 -16.30
C TYR A 8 -0.79 13.60 -17.68
N PRO A 9 -1.93 14.13 -18.15
CA PRO A 9 -2.00 14.77 -19.47
C PRO A 9 -1.14 16.05 -19.48
N ALA A 10 -0.30 16.20 -20.51
CA ALA A 10 0.57 17.36 -20.68
C ALA A 10 -0.19 18.69 -20.86
N LYS A 11 -1.43 18.63 -21.36
CA LYS A 11 -2.36 19.78 -21.43
C LYS A 11 -3.72 19.38 -20.89
N ARG A 12 -4.38 20.27 -20.15
CA ARG A 12 -5.75 20.04 -19.66
C ARG A 12 -6.67 19.76 -20.85
N GLY A 13 -7.31 18.60 -20.88
CA GLY A 13 -8.16 18.16 -22.00
C GLY A 13 -7.47 17.26 -23.04
N SER A 14 -6.16 17.02 -22.95
CA SER A 14 -5.43 16.10 -23.84
C SER A 14 -5.55 14.62 -23.45
N VAL A 15 -6.62 14.26 -22.73
CA VAL A 15 -6.88 12.88 -22.32
C VAL A 15 -7.39 12.11 -23.55
N PRO A 16 -6.77 10.98 -23.94
CA PRO A 16 -7.21 10.20 -25.09
C PRO A 16 -8.71 9.84 -25.02
N LEU A 17 -9.40 9.87 -26.15
CA LEU A 17 -10.82 9.49 -26.24
C LEU A 17 -11.09 8.11 -25.63
N ALA A 18 -10.19 7.15 -25.84
CA ALA A 18 -10.24 5.83 -25.22
C ALA A 18 -10.32 5.88 -23.69
N ALA A 19 -9.56 6.77 -23.03
CA ALA A 19 -9.62 6.95 -21.58
C ALA A 19 -10.90 7.67 -21.13
N ARG A 20 -11.49 8.52 -21.99
CA ARG A 20 -12.78 9.17 -21.71
C ARG A 20 -13.94 8.17 -21.70
N PHE A 21 -13.87 7.08 -22.47
CA PHE A 21 -14.86 6.00 -22.39
C PHE A 21 -14.84 5.27 -21.04
N LEU A 22 -13.74 5.32 -20.30
CA LEU A 22 -13.65 4.75 -18.94
C LEU A 22 -14.17 5.70 -17.86
N SER A 23 -14.51 6.96 -18.18
CA SER A 23 -14.98 7.93 -17.20
C SER A 23 -16.26 7.52 -16.46
N PRO A 24 -17.31 6.93 -17.09
CA PRO A 24 -18.49 6.49 -16.32
C PRO A 24 -18.14 5.40 -15.31
N LEU A 25 -17.27 4.46 -15.69
CA LEU A 25 -16.77 3.42 -14.78
C LEU A 25 -15.93 4.02 -13.65
N GLY A 26 -15.10 5.01 -13.97
CA GLY A 26 -14.31 5.76 -12.97
C GLY A 26 -15.20 6.52 -11.97
N SER A 27 -16.27 7.16 -12.45
CA SER A 27 -17.24 7.84 -11.59
C SER A 27 -17.99 6.87 -10.67
N LEU A 28 -18.39 5.70 -11.19
CA LEU A 28 -19.02 4.66 -10.39
C LEU A 28 -18.06 4.13 -9.31
N TYR A 29 -16.79 3.89 -9.69
CA TYR A 29 -15.74 3.48 -8.74
C TYR A 29 -15.50 4.54 -7.67
N SER A 30 -15.45 5.82 -8.04
CA SER A 30 -15.30 6.93 -7.09
C SER A 30 -16.48 7.03 -6.14
N LEU A 31 -17.71 6.88 -6.63
CA LEU A 31 -18.92 6.86 -5.81
C LEU A 31 -18.87 5.69 -4.81
N ALA A 32 -18.53 4.49 -5.28
CA ALA A 32 -18.36 3.33 -4.42
C ALA A 32 -17.27 3.57 -3.35
N GLY A 33 -16.17 4.22 -3.70
CA GLY A 33 -15.12 4.64 -2.78
C GLY A 33 -15.63 5.60 -1.70
N HIS A 34 -16.37 6.64 -2.08
CA HIS A 34 -16.96 7.60 -1.14
C HIS A 34 -17.96 6.93 -0.20
N LEU A 35 -18.84 6.07 -0.73
CA LEU A 35 -19.80 5.31 0.07
C LEU A 35 -19.09 4.36 1.05
N ARG A 36 -18.00 3.72 0.63
CA ARG A 36 -17.19 2.87 1.50
C ARG A 36 -16.60 3.66 2.67
N VAL A 37 -15.98 4.80 2.40
CA VAL A 37 -15.39 5.67 3.44
C VAL A 37 -16.48 6.15 4.40
N ALA A 38 -17.62 6.63 3.89
CA ALA A 38 -18.73 7.10 4.71
C ALA A 38 -19.33 6.02 5.62
N LYS A 39 -19.25 4.74 5.21
CA LYS A 39 -19.74 3.59 6.00
C LYS A 39 -18.68 2.95 6.89
N THR A 40 -17.40 3.33 6.75
CA THR A 40 -16.31 2.73 7.53
C THR A 40 -16.29 3.35 8.92
N LYS A 41 -16.28 2.50 9.95
CA LYS A 41 -16.05 2.93 11.34
C LYS A 41 -14.54 2.97 11.61
N PRO A 42 -13.96 4.12 11.95
CA PRO A 42 -12.54 4.19 12.30
C PRO A 42 -12.27 3.46 13.61
N GLU A 43 -11.19 2.68 13.66
CA GLU A 43 -10.70 2.04 14.87
C GLU A 43 -9.43 2.76 15.34
N LYS A 44 -9.31 2.97 16.66
CA LYS A 44 -8.12 3.59 17.25
C LYS A 44 -7.22 2.51 17.83
N ALA A 45 -6.03 2.35 17.25
CA ALA A 45 -5.02 1.46 17.81
C ALA A 45 -4.49 1.99 19.14
N ALA A 46 -4.07 1.07 20.01
CA ALA A 46 -3.43 1.40 21.30
C ALA A 46 -2.01 1.97 21.14
N VAL A 47 -1.44 1.88 19.94
CA VAL A 47 -0.10 2.35 19.59
C VAL A 47 -0.17 3.42 18.49
N PRO A 48 0.84 4.29 18.36
CA PRO A 48 0.94 5.19 17.21
C PRO A 48 0.98 4.42 15.89
N VAL A 49 0.20 4.87 14.89
CA VAL A 49 0.14 4.23 13.57
C VAL A 49 0.51 5.24 12.50
N ILE A 50 1.49 4.88 11.66
CA ILE A 50 1.89 5.66 10.48
C ILE A 50 1.39 4.93 9.23
N CYS A 51 0.42 5.52 8.54
CA CYS A 51 -0.12 4.98 7.30
C CYS A 51 0.70 5.46 6.10
N ILE A 52 1.39 4.53 5.42
CA ILE A 52 2.17 4.82 4.21
C ILE A 52 1.43 4.25 3.01
N GLY A 53 0.92 5.13 2.15
CA GLY A 53 0.11 4.77 0.99
C GLY A 53 0.39 5.67 -0.20
N ASN A 54 -0.25 5.36 -1.32
CA ASN A 54 -0.22 6.21 -2.51
C ASN A 54 -1.60 6.24 -3.17
N VAL A 55 -1.85 7.31 -3.93
CA VAL A 55 -3.12 7.54 -4.64
C VAL A 55 -3.18 6.75 -5.95
N THR A 56 -2.03 6.36 -6.51
CA THR A 56 -1.93 5.64 -7.79
C THR A 56 -1.43 4.20 -7.64
N VAL A 57 -1.84 3.32 -8.55
CA VAL A 57 -1.27 1.97 -8.64
C VAL A 57 0.06 2.01 -9.40
N GLY A 58 1.08 1.36 -8.85
CA GLY A 58 2.43 1.38 -9.39
C GLY A 58 3.51 1.35 -8.31
N GLY A 59 4.77 1.24 -8.75
CA GLY A 59 5.96 1.32 -7.90
C GLY A 59 6.22 2.76 -7.48
N THR A 60 5.55 3.21 -6.42
CA THR A 60 5.47 4.63 -6.04
C THR A 60 6.29 4.96 -4.80
N GLY A 61 7.36 4.20 -4.56
CA GLY A 61 8.30 4.47 -3.46
C GLY A 61 7.77 4.21 -2.04
N LYS A 62 6.59 3.60 -1.88
CA LYS A 62 6.01 3.30 -0.55
C LYS A 62 6.96 2.47 0.32
N THR A 63 7.51 1.40 -0.25
CA THR A 63 8.38 0.46 0.46
C THR A 63 9.71 1.10 0.88
N PRO A 64 10.45 1.79 -0.01
CA PRO A 64 11.62 2.59 0.42
C PRO A 64 11.29 3.61 1.50
N LEU A 65 10.19 4.36 1.38
CA LEU A 65 9.79 5.34 2.39
C LEU A 65 9.48 4.68 3.74
N ALA A 66 8.82 3.53 3.74
CA ALA A 66 8.52 2.77 4.94
C ALA A 66 9.79 2.30 5.64
N LEU A 67 10.78 1.80 4.88
CA LEU A 67 12.08 1.43 5.42
C LEU A 67 12.80 2.63 6.03
N THR A 68 12.90 3.75 5.32
CA THR A 68 13.58 4.96 5.83
C THR A 68 12.93 5.49 7.11
N ILE A 69 11.60 5.49 7.19
CA ILE A 69 10.89 5.89 8.42
C ILE A 69 11.20 4.92 9.57
N ALA A 70 11.18 3.61 9.30
CA ALA A 70 11.47 2.60 10.31
C ALA A 70 12.92 2.70 10.80
N GLU A 71 13.90 2.82 9.91
CA GLU A 71 15.31 3.03 10.25
C GLU A 71 15.49 4.23 11.17
N HIS A 72 14.84 5.35 10.86
CA HIS A 72 14.91 6.57 11.67
C HIS A 72 14.28 6.42 13.06
N LEU A 73 13.17 5.68 13.18
CA LEU A 73 12.51 5.41 14.46
C LEU A 73 13.30 4.39 15.30
N VAL A 74 13.82 3.34 14.68
CA VAL A 74 14.69 2.35 15.33
C VAL A 74 15.97 3.01 15.84
N ALA A 75 16.57 3.94 15.08
CA ALA A 75 17.71 4.72 15.52
C ALA A 75 17.43 5.61 16.75
N ARG A 76 16.15 5.88 17.04
CA ARG A 76 15.70 6.61 18.23
C ARG A 76 15.30 5.67 19.39
N GLY A 77 15.47 4.36 19.22
CA GLY A 77 15.15 3.35 20.23
C GLY A 77 13.70 2.88 20.22
N GLU A 78 12.91 3.24 19.20
CA GLU A 78 11.51 2.81 19.09
C GLU A 78 11.38 1.38 18.54
N LYS A 79 10.35 0.66 19.00
CA LYS A 79 9.98 -0.65 18.44
C LYS A 79 9.00 -0.46 17.29
N VAL A 80 9.41 -0.85 16.08
CA VAL A 80 8.63 -0.65 14.86
C VAL A 80 8.14 -2.00 14.33
N HIS A 81 6.86 -2.06 13.97
CA HIS A 81 6.28 -3.21 13.29
C HIS A 81 5.61 -2.75 11.99
N PHE A 82 5.79 -3.52 10.92
CA PHE A 82 5.11 -3.30 9.65
C PHE A 82 3.83 -4.11 9.57
N LEU A 83 2.75 -3.46 9.14
CA LEU A 83 1.50 -4.13 8.80
C LEU A 83 1.30 -4.04 7.29
N THR A 84 1.21 -5.19 6.63
CA THR A 84 1.01 -5.30 5.18
C THR A 84 -0.22 -6.15 4.88
N ARG A 85 -0.66 -6.14 3.62
CA ARG A 85 -1.76 -7.00 3.16
C ARG A 85 -1.34 -8.43 2.82
N GLY A 86 -0.04 -8.73 2.71
CA GLY A 86 0.43 -10.01 2.20
C GLY A 86 0.09 -10.28 0.73
N TYR A 87 0.18 -9.26 -0.13
CA TYR A 87 -0.24 -9.40 -1.53
C TYR A 87 0.58 -10.48 -2.25
N GLY A 88 -0.09 -11.43 -2.91
CA GLY A 88 0.54 -12.54 -3.62
C GLY A 88 0.88 -13.75 -2.74
N GLY A 89 0.77 -13.64 -1.42
CA GLY A 89 0.92 -14.76 -0.49
C GLY A 89 -0.34 -15.62 -0.40
N ARG A 90 -0.16 -16.90 -0.04
CA ARG A 90 -1.25 -17.87 0.17
C ARG A 90 -1.76 -17.91 1.62
N GLU A 91 -0.94 -17.50 2.57
CA GLU A 91 -1.27 -17.56 3.99
C GLU A 91 -2.44 -16.64 4.34
N ARG A 92 -3.29 -17.10 5.27
CA ARG A 92 -4.51 -16.39 5.65
C ARG A 92 -4.44 -15.92 7.10
N GLY A 93 -4.96 -14.72 7.33
CA GLY A 93 -5.11 -14.14 8.66
C GLY A 93 -3.94 -13.23 9.06
N PRO A 94 -3.99 -12.66 10.27
CA PRO A 94 -2.86 -11.92 10.81
C PRO A 94 -1.76 -12.90 11.20
N ILE A 95 -0.66 -12.87 10.46
CA ILE A 95 0.51 -13.71 10.74
C ILE A 95 1.71 -12.80 10.99
N ARG A 96 2.58 -13.23 11.92
CA ARG A 96 3.92 -12.65 12.03
C ARG A 96 4.76 -13.29 10.93
N VAL A 97 5.32 -12.47 10.05
CA VAL A 97 6.24 -12.96 9.03
C VAL A 97 7.56 -13.35 9.69
N ASP A 98 7.95 -14.61 9.51
CA ASP A 98 9.26 -15.13 9.88
C ASP A 98 10.06 -15.46 8.60
N PRO A 99 11.07 -14.66 8.25
CA PRO A 99 11.90 -14.91 7.06
C PRO A 99 12.67 -16.24 7.09
N ALA A 100 12.81 -16.90 8.24
CA ALA A 100 13.44 -18.22 8.33
C ALA A 100 12.49 -19.36 7.93
N HIS A 101 11.18 -19.16 8.02
CA HIS A 101 10.16 -20.19 7.80
C HIS A 101 9.22 -19.88 6.63
N HIS A 102 9.07 -18.62 6.23
CA HIS A 102 8.16 -18.20 5.17
C HIS A 102 8.90 -17.80 3.89
N GLY A 103 8.35 -18.23 2.76
CA GLY A 103 8.72 -17.80 1.41
C GLY A 103 7.81 -16.70 0.86
N ALA A 104 8.15 -16.18 -0.33
CA ALA A 104 7.36 -15.13 -0.98
C ALA A 104 5.98 -15.66 -1.43
N GLU A 105 5.89 -16.96 -1.71
CA GLU A 105 4.64 -17.67 -1.96
C GLU A 105 3.73 -17.76 -0.74
N ASP A 106 4.30 -17.70 0.47
CA ASP A 106 3.53 -17.76 1.72
C ASP A 106 2.94 -16.40 2.05
N VAL A 107 3.78 -15.38 2.06
CA VAL A 107 3.44 -14.07 2.64
C VAL A 107 3.54 -12.91 1.66
N GLY A 108 4.13 -13.11 0.48
CA GLY A 108 4.49 -12.07 -0.47
C GLY A 108 5.95 -11.63 -0.35
N ASP A 109 6.44 -10.93 -1.37
CA ASP A 109 7.79 -10.38 -1.44
C ASP A 109 7.99 -9.15 -0.53
N GLU A 110 7.04 -8.21 -0.56
CA GLU A 110 7.08 -7.00 0.27
C GLU A 110 7.16 -7.32 1.78
N PRO A 111 6.38 -8.26 2.34
CA PRO A 111 6.42 -8.52 3.78
C PRO A 111 7.71 -9.19 4.25
N LEU A 112 8.32 -10.04 3.41
CA LEU A 112 9.64 -10.61 3.70
C LEU A 112 10.72 -9.52 3.77
N LEU A 113 10.72 -8.62 2.80
CA LEU A 113 11.66 -7.51 2.75
C LEU A 113 11.52 -6.59 3.97
N LEU A 114 10.29 -6.29 4.39
CA LEU A 114 10.02 -5.47 5.57
C LEU A 114 10.38 -6.18 6.88
N ALA A 115 10.11 -7.49 6.98
CA ALA A 115 10.46 -8.29 8.16
C ALA A 115 11.97 -8.38 8.38
N ALA A 116 12.77 -8.39 7.32
CA ALA A 116 14.23 -8.35 7.42
C ALA A 116 14.77 -7.02 7.99
N ALA A 117 14.06 -5.91 7.76
CA ALA A 117 14.48 -4.57 8.18
C ALA A 117 14.11 -4.24 9.65
N ALA A 118 13.04 -4.84 10.16
CA ALA A 118 12.60 -4.69 11.56
C ALA A 118 12.18 -6.06 12.14
N PRO A 119 13.15 -6.89 12.57
CA PRO A 119 12.87 -8.26 13.01
C PRO A 119 12.23 -8.36 14.41
N VAL A 120 12.21 -7.24 15.14
CA VAL A 120 11.88 -7.14 16.57
C VAL A 120 10.40 -7.42 16.84
#